data_AF-A0A7Y5X0X5-F1
#
_entry.id   AF-A0A7Y5X0X5-F1
#
_cell.length_a   1.000
_cell.length_b   1.000
_cell.length_c   1.000
_cell.angle_alpha   90.00
_cell.angle_beta   90.00
_cell.angle_gamma   90.00
#
_symmetry.space_group_name_H-M   'P 1'
#
loop_
_entity.id
_entity.type
_entity.pdbx_description
1 polymer ?
#
loop_
_entity_poly.entity_id
_entity_poly.type
_entity_poly.pdbx_seq_one_letter_code
_entity_poly.pdbx_strand_id
1 'polypeptide(L)' 'MHLRPPSIAHGITSFLWALFFGLFIWIGGRAVGFSSAVTFIAGCVGGFLIFLFVRVYGEDEPRRP' A
#
# COMPACT_ATOMS: atom_id res chain seq x y z
N MET A 1 6.40 32.09 -6.27
CA MET A 1 5.79 30.88 -6.87
C MET A 1 5.48 29.90 -5.76
N HIS A 2 4.23 29.83 -5.32
CA HIS A 2 3.76 28.79 -4.40
C HIS A 2 3.60 27.51 -5.23
N LEU A 3 4.68 26.73 -5.34
CA LEU A 3 4.62 25.40 -5.93
C LEU A 3 3.82 24.53 -4.97
N ARG A 4 2.49 24.60 -5.04
CA ARG A 4 1.63 23.56 -4.51
C ARG A 4 2.08 22.30 -5.24
N PRO A 5 2.71 21.32 -4.56
CA PRO A 5 3.10 20.09 -5.22
C PRO A 5 1.85 19.55 -5.93
N PRO A 6 1.99 19.07 -7.18
CA PRO A 6 0.85 18.57 -7.93
C PRO A 6 0.11 17.56 -7.04
N SER A 7 -1.19 17.77 -6.88
CA SER A 7 -2.05 16.84 -6.17
C SER A 7 -2.00 15.52 -6.94
N ILE A 8 -1.17 14.59 -6.44
CA ILE A 8 -1.18 13.22 -6.93
C ILE A 8 -2.54 12.65 -6.53
N ALA A 9 -3.28 12.08 -7.48
CA ALA A 9 -4.57 11.50 -7.19
C ALA A 9 -4.44 10.48 -6.05
N HIS A 10 -5.29 10.58 -5.03
CA HIS A 10 -5.24 9.69 -3.87
C HIS A 10 -5.36 8.20 -4.23
N GLY A 11 -6.01 7.90 -5.35
CA GLY A 11 -6.04 6.54 -5.91
C GLY A 11 -4.65 6.02 -6.33
N ILE A 12 -3.77 6.89 -6.84
CA ILE A 12 -2.42 6.52 -7.26
C ILE A 12 -1.54 6.31 -6.02
N THR A 13 -1.61 7.19 -5.03
CA THR A 13 -0.84 7.04 -3.78
C THR A 13 -1.24 5.77 -3.01
N SER A 14 -2.55 5.48 -2.91
CA SER A 14 -3.04 4.23 -2.31
C SER A 14 -2.58 2.98 -3.08
N PHE A 15 -2.60 3.02 -4.41
CA PHE A 15 -2.11 1.91 -5.24
C PHE A 15 -0.60 1.68 -5.07
N LEU A 16 0.21 2.75 -5.03
CA LEU A 16 1.66 2.63 -4.83
C LEU A 16 2.00 2.00 -3.49
N TRP A 17 1.30 2.37 -2.41
CA TRP A 17 1.47 1.75 -1.11
C TRP A 17 1.08 0.27 -1.10
N ALA A 18 -0.05 -0.06 -1.70
CA ALA A 18 -0.52 -1.43 -1.84
C ALA A 18 0.48 -2.31 -2.62
N LEU A 19 1.00 -1.79 -3.74
CA LEU A 19 1.97 -2.49 -4.56
C LEU A 19 3.30 -2.70 -3.81
N PHE A 20 3.82 -1.64 -3.19
CA PHE A 20 5.06 -1.69 -2.43
C PHE A 20 4.99 -2.73 -1.30
N PHE A 21 3.96 -2.65 -0.46
CA PHE A 21 3.82 -3.58 0.66
C PHE A 21 3.43 -5.00 0.24
N GLY A 22 2.62 -5.15 -0.80
CA GLY A 22 2.30 -6.48 -1.37
C GLY A 22 3.55 -7.19 -1.90
N LEU A 23 4.40 -6.47 -2.63
CA LEU A 23 5.71 -6.97 -3.08
C LEU A 23 6.65 -7.25 -1.91
N PHE A 24 6.67 -6.37 -0.90
CA PHE A 24 7.47 -6.57 0.31
C PHE A 24 7.08 -7.86 1.04
N ILE A 25 5.79 -8.13 1.21
CA ILE A 25 5.29 -9.37 1.82
C ILE A 25 5.67 -10.59 0.98
N TRP A 26 5.50 -10.52 -0.34
CA TRP A 26 5.82 -11.65 -1.21
C TRP A 26 7.32 -11.96 -1.22
N ILE A 27 8.16 -10.97 -1.51
CA ILE A 27 9.62 -11.15 -1.60
C ILE A 27 10.20 -11.44 -0.22
N GLY A 28 9.75 -10.75 0.82
CA GLY A 28 10.17 -10.97 2.20
C GLY A 28 9.80 -12.36 2.71
N GLY A 29 8.56 -12.81 2.45
CA GLY A 29 8.15 -14.17 2.81
C GLY A 29 8.97 -15.24 2.10
N ARG A 30 9.28 -15.05 0.81
CA ARG A 30 10.17 -15.93 0.07
C ARG A 30 11.59 -15.94 0.64
N ALA A 31 12.11 -14.78 1.06
CA ALA A 31 13.44 -14.67 1.67
C ALA A 31 13.54 -15.42 3.00
N VAL A 32 12.43 -15.53 3.75
CA VAL A 32 12.35 -16.27 5.02
C VAL A 32 12.12 -17.78 4.81
N GLY A 33 12.00 -18.25 3.57
CA GLY A 33 11.90 -19.68 3.24
C GLY A 33 10.46 -20.22 3.14
N PHE A 34 9.44 -19.35 3.16
CA PHE A 34 8.08 -19.78 2.85
C PHE A 34 7.91 -20.08 1.36
N SER A 35 6.96 -20.97 1.02
CA SER A 35 6.64 -21.28 -0.37
C SER A 35 6.19 -20.02 -1.14
N SER A 36 6.58 -19.94 -2.42
CA SER A 36 6.26 -18.78 -3.26
C SER A 36 4.74 -18.61 -3.46
N ALA A 37 3.98 -19.71 -3.52
CA ALA A 37 2.53 -19.64 -3.70
C ALA A 37 1.83 -19.01 -2.49
N VAL A 38 2.19 -19.44 -1.28
CA VAL A 38 1.61 -18.91 -0.04
C VAL A 38 1.94 -17.43 0.13
N THR A 39 3.20 -17.06 -0.09
CA THR A 39 3.67 -15.69 0.08
C THR A 39 3.12 -14.75 -0.99
N PHE A 40 2.91 -15.24 -2.21
CA PHE A 40 2.23 -14.49 -3.27
C PHE A 40 0.78 -14.19 -2.91
N ILE A 41 0.02 -15.21 -2.47
CA ILE A 41 -1.38 -15.04 -2.04
C ILE A 41 -1.45 -14.07 -0.86
N ALA A 42 -0.57 -14.23 0.14
CA ALA A 42 -0.49 -13.33 1.28
C ALA A 42 -0.16 -11.89 0.86
N GLY A 43 0.74 -11.70 -0.10
CA GLY A 43 1.07 -10.40 -0.67
C GLY A 43 -0.11 -9.76 -1.42
N CYS A 44 -0.86 -10.54 -2.22
CA CYS A 44 -2.06 -10.06 -2.90
C CYS A 44 -3.16 -9.65 -1.92
N VAL A 45 -3.45 -10.50 -0.92
CA VAL A 45 -4.47 -10.21 0.11
C VAL A 45 -4.05 -9.01 0.95
N GLY A 46 -2.81 -9.00 1.46
CA GLY A 46 -2.26 -7.89 2.24
C GLY A 46 -2.22 -6.58 1.45
N GLY A 47 -1.70 -6.62 0.22
CA GLY A 47 -1.69 -5.47 -0.68
C GLY A 47 -3.09 -4.93 -0.98
N PHE A 48 -4.06 -5.80 -1.25
CA PHE A 48 -5.44 -5.39 -1.46
C PHE A 48 -6.07 -4.75 -0.22
N LEU A 49 -5.84 -5.31 0.98
CA LEU A 49 -6.31 -4.72 2.23
C LEU A 49 -5.67 -3.36 2.51
N ILE A 50 -4.37 -3.21 2.23
CA ILE A 50 -3.65 -1.93 2.34
C ILE A 50 -4.22 -0.91 1.35
N PHE A 51 -4.49 -1.33 0.11
CA PHE A 51 -5.13 -0.47 -0.89
C PHE A 51 -6.45 0.07 -0.35
N LEU A 52 -7.34 -0.80 0.12
CA LEU A 52 -8.63 -0.40 0.68
C LEU A 52 -8.46 0.51 1.90
N PHE A 53 -7.55 0.18 2.79
CA PHE A 53 -7.27 0.97 3.99
C PHE A 53 -6.86 2.41 3.64
N VAL A 54 -5.83 2.57 2.80
CA VAL A 54 -5.36 3.91 2.41
C VAL A 54 -6.41 4.61 1.55
N ARG A 55 -7.10 3.88 0.65
CA ARG A 55 -8.11 4.47 -0.23
C ARG A 55 -9.29 5.05 0.54
N VAL A 56 -9.72 4.40 1.61
CA VAL A 56 -10.88 4.81 2.41
C VAL A 56 -10.51 5.83 3.49
N TYR A 57 -9.39 5.64 4.19
CA TYR A 57 -9.03 6.43 5.38
C TYR A 57 -7.85 7.38 5.19
N GLY A 58 -7.18 7.35 4.02
CA GLY A 58 -5.93 8.09 3.82
C GLY A 58 -6.09 9.59 3.54
N GLU A 59 -7.31 10.11 3.42
CA GLU A 59 -7.58 11.56 3.29
C GLU A 59 -8.11 12.19 4.58
N ASP A 60 -8.25 11.42 5.66
CA ASP A 60 -8.69 11.96 6.95
C ASP A 60 -7.61 12.92 7.49
N GLU A 61 -7.84 14.23 7.35
CA GLU A 61 -6.97 15.23 7.97
C GLU A 61 -6.96 15.00 9.50
N PRO A 62 -5.77 14.99 10.15
CA PRO A 62 -5.69 14.84 11.58
C PRO A 62 -6.57 15.91 12.23
N ARG A 63 -7.65 15.48 12.92
CA ARG A 63 -8.56 16.39 13.62
C ARG A 63 -7.73 17.20 14.61
N ARG A 64 -7.43 18.45 14.26
CA ARG A 64 -6.71 19.36 15.17
C ARG A 64 -7.62 19.61 16.38
N PRO A 65 -7.12 19.43 17.62
CA PRO A 65 -7.86 19.76 18.84
C PRO A 65 -8.14 21.26 18.94
#